data_AF-A0A0B1SW32-F1
#
_entry.id   AF-A0A0B1SW32-F1
#
_cell.length_a   1.000
_cell.length_b   1.000
_cell.length_c   1.000
_cell.angle_alpha   90.00
_cell.angle_beta   90.00
_cell.angle_gamma   90.00
#
_symmetry.space_group_name_H-M   'P 1'
#
loop_
_entity.id
_entity.type
_entity.pdbx_description
1 polymer ?
#
loop_
_entity_poly.entity_id
_entity_poly.type
_entity_poly.pdbx_seq_one_letter_code
_entity_poly.pdbx_strand_id
1 'polypeptide(L)'
;MNGKKVVCMQGRFHPYEHHMNLALCAFPIRVMHQLGIKILVVSNAAGGVNPNFKHGDLMLIKDQIFMPALCGFSPMVALNDPRFGARFVSMHDAYDKDLRKLAKDVATKMNMRLFEGVYVMNGGPLYESPAELSQKCKKGSRVFEMNKCAITIYEV
;
A
#
# COMPACT_ATOMS: atom_id res chain seq x y z
N MET A 1 -2.79 -16.94 13.86
CA MET A 1 -3.73 -15.86 14.24
C MET A 1 -5.15 -16.38 14.04
N ASN A 2 -5.98 -16.40 15.09
CA ASN A 2 -7.38 -16.88 15.07
C ASN A 2 -7.59 -18.17 14.26
N GLY A 3 -6.87 -19.24 14.61
CA GLY A 3 -6.93 -20.55 13.92
C GLY A 3 -6.27 -20.61 12.53
N LYS A 4 -5.93 -19.48 11.90
CA LYS A 4 -5.22 -19.44 10.61
C LYS A 4 -3.70 -19.42 10.81
N LYS A 5 -2.99 -20.19 9.97
CA LYS A 5 -1.54 -20.04 9.74
C LYS A 5 -1.30 -18.71 9.04
N VAL A 6 -0.32 -17.93 9.50
CA VAL A 6 0.05 -16.62 8.95
C VAL A 6 1.55 -16.44 9.05
N VAL A 7 2.15 -15.71 8.11
CA VAL A 7 3.49 -15.13 8.26
C VAL A 7 3.29 -13.65 8.52
N CYS A 8 4.03 -13.09 9.49
CA CYS A 8 3.98 -11.67 9.84
C CYS A 8 5.38 -11.08 9.71
N MET A 9 5.50 -9.93 9.03
CA MET A 9 6.73 -9.15 9.02
C MET A 9 6.67 -8.08 10.10
N GLN A 10 7.49 -8.21 11.13
CA GLN A 10 7.63 -7.19 12.18
C GLN A 10 8.57 -6.08 11.70
N GLY A 11 8.06 -5.22 10.83
CA GLY A 11 8.82 -4.17 10.14
C GLY A 11 8.97 -4.44 8.64
N ARG A 12 9.53 -3.46 7.92
CA ARG A 12 9.80 -3.53 6.47
C ARG A 12 10.94 -2.59 6.11
N PHE A 13 11.48 -2.79 4.92
CA PHE A 13 12.43 -1.91 4.26
C PHE A 13 11.71 -0.74 3.57
N HIS A 14 12.29 0.47 3.58
CA HIS A 14 11.79 1.62 2.82
C HIS A 14 12.82 2.06 1.75
N PRO A 15 12.38 2.52 0.56
CA PRO A 15 13.30 2.89 -0.52
C PRO A 15 14.34 3.95 -0.16
N TYR A 16 14.00 4.92 0.69
CA TYR A 16 14.92 5.97 1.16
C TYR A 16 16.06 5.44 2.06
N GLU A 17 15.92 4.24 2.63
CA GLU A 17 16.96 3.57 3.44
C GLU A 17 17.96 2.81 2.57
N HIS A 18 17.63 2.60 1.28
CA HIS A 18 18.31 1.65 0.40
C HIS A 18 18.48 2.17 -1.04
N HIS A 19 18.84 3.45 -1.20
CA HIS A 19 19.15 4.07 -2.49
C HIS A 19 18.06 3.88 -3.58
N MET A 20 16.79 3.94 -3.18
CA MET A 20 15.62 3.69 -4.05
C MET A 20 15.56 2.27 -4.66
N ASN A 21 16.19 1.27 -4.03
CA ASN A 21 16.10 -0.13 -4.43
C ASN A 21 14.73 -0.74 -4.06
N LEU A 22 13.72 -0.47 -4.89
CA LEU A 22 12.36 -1.01 -4.74
C LEU A 22 12.32 -2.55 -4.81
N ALA A 23 13.21 -3.17 -5.59
CA ALA A 23 13.26 -4.63 -5.73
C ALA A 23 13.69 -5.33 -4.43
N LEU A 24 14.66 -4.76 -3.70
CA LEU A 24 15.02 -5.19 -2.35
C LEU A 24 13.85 -5.01 -1.37
N CYS A 25 13.18 -3.86 -1.40
CA CYS A 25 12.05 -3.58 -0.51
C CYS A 25 10.87 -4.55 -0.73
N ALA A 26 10.63 -4.96 -1.98
CA ALA A 26 9.58 -5.91 -2.37
C ALA A 26 10.01 -7.39 -2.28
N PHE A 27 11.29 -7.70 -2.07
CA PHE A 27 11.81 -9.07 -2.05
C PHE A 27 11.07 -10.01 -1.09
N PRO A 28 10.70 -9.61 0.15
CA PRO A 28 9.94 -10.47 1.07
C PRO A 28 8.60 -10.94 0.51
N ILE A 29 7.96 -10.19 -0.39
CA ILE A 29 6.70 -10.58 -1.03
C ILE A 29 6.90 -11.75 -1.99
N ARG A 30 8.05 -11.81 -2.69
CA ARG A 30 8.42 -12.97 -3.53
C ARG A 30 8.67 -14.21 -2.67
N VAL A 31 9.27 -14.05 -1.48
CA VAL A 31 9.43 -15.15 -0.51
C VAL A 31 8.07 -15.62 -0.01
N MET A 32 7.16 -14.72 0.36
CA MET A 32 5.79 -15.04 0.78
C MET A 32 5.01 -15.81 -0.29
N HIS A 33 5.10 -15.41 -1.55
CA HIS A 33 4.47 -16.12 -2.67
C HIS A 33 5.02 -17.55 -2.81
N GLN A 34 6.33 -17.75 -2.70
CA GLN A 34 6.97 -19.07 -2.75
C GLN A 34 6.66 -19.94 -1.50
N LEU A 35 6.30 -19.33 -0.37
CA LEU A 35 5.71 -20.01 0.81
C LEU A 35 4.21 -20.35 0.63
N GLY A 36 3.63 -20.10 -0.56
CA GLY A 36 2.24 -20.40 -0.87
C GLY A 36 1.22 -19.40 -0.30
N ILE A 37 1.64 -18.21 0.12
CA ILE A 37 0.73 -17.18 0.63
C ILE A 37 -0.12 -16.63 -0.51
N LYS A 38 -1.44 -16.66 -0.31
CA LYS A 38 -2.46 -16.17 -1.25
C LYS A 38 -3.11 -14.86 -0.86
N ILE A 39 -3.03 -14.44 0.40
CA ILE A 39 -3.58 -13.16 0.86
C ILE A 39 -2.48 -12.39 1.60
N LEU A 40 -2.18 -11.19 1.14
CA LEU A 40 -1.17 -10.30 1.71
C LEU A 40 -1.86 -9.10 2.37
N VAL A 41 -1.72 -8.98 3.69
CA VAL A 41 -2.18 -7.82 4.46
C VAL A 41 -1.01 -6.84 4.64
N VAL A 42 -1.20 -5.56 4.34
CA VAL A 42 -0.17 -4.49 4.47
C VAL A 42 -0.71 -3.37 5.38
N SER A 43 0.16 -2.77 6.21
CA SER A 43 -0.22 -1.76 7.22
C SER A 43 0.93 -0.78 7.63
N ASN A 44 0.56 0.37 8.23
CA ASN A 44 1.43 1.55 8.42
C ASN A 44 0.82 2.60 9.44
N ALA A 45 1.07 3.94 9.43
CA ALA A 45 0.47 5.00 10.34
C ALA A 45 0.40 6.49 9.79
N ALA A 46 -0.72 7.04 9.26
CA ALA A 46 -0.68 8.04 8.13
C ALA A 46 -0.74 9.57 8.25
N GLY A 47 -0.16 10.21 7.21
CA GLY A 47 -0.37 11.58 6.78
C GLY A 47 -1.73 11.81 6.11
N GLY A 48 -2.74 12.04 6.95
CA GLY A 48 -4.09 12.35 6.48
C GLY A 48 -4.23 13.76 5.89
N VAL A 49 -4.90 13.88 4.73
CA VAL A 49 -5.18 15.18 4.09
C VAL A 49 -6.65 15.44 3.73
N ASN A 50 -7.49 14.41 3.79
CA ASN A 50 -8.93 14.63 3.90
C ASN A 50 -9.20 15.32 5.26
N PRO A 51 -9.76 16.54 5.31
CA PRO A 51 -9.95 17.29 6.55
C PRO A 51 -10.94 16.64 7.53
N ASN A 52 -11.65 15.59 7.11
CA ASN A 52 -12.51 14.78 7.98
C ASN A 52 -11.75 13.75 8.81
N PHE A 53 -10.45 13.53 8.55
CA PHE A 53 -9.61 12.62 9.29
C PHE A 53 -9.14 13.20 10.64
N LYS A 54 -8.77 12.31 11.56
CA LYS A 54 -8.21 12.54 12.88
C LYS A 54 -7.07 11.54 13.11
N HIS A 55 -6.16 11.83 14.03
CA HIS A 55 -5.13 10.86 14.42
C HIS A 55 -5.79 9.57 14.94
N GLY A 56 -5.35 8.42 14.41
CA GLY A 56 -5.91 7.10 14.74
C GLY A 56 -7.07 6.64 13.85
N ASP A 57 -7.61 7.48 12.95
CA ASP A 57 -8.57 6.99 11.94
C ASP A 57 -7.91 5.95 11.02
N LEU A 58 -8.67 4.91 10.67
CA LEU A 58 -8.26 3.91 9.68
C LEU A 58 -8.80 4.27 8.29
N MET A 59 -7.99 3.98 7.26
CA MET A 59 -8.42 3.97 5.86
C MET A 59 -8.09 2.62 5.22
N LEU A 60 -8.98 2.14 4.35
CA LEU A 60 -8.69 1.13 3.34
C LEU A 60 -8.15 1.81 2.06
N ILE A 61 -7.03 1.30 1.54
CA ILE A 61 -6.61 1.64 0.18
C ILE A 61 -7.55 0.95 -0.80
N LYS A 62 -8.19 1.72 -1.69
CA LYS A 62 -8.94 1.16 -2.84
C LYS A 62 -8.23 1.32 -4.18
N ASP A 63 -7.19 2.17 -4.23
CA ASP A 63 -6.38 2.51 -5.42
C ASP A 63 -5.13 3.28 -4.96
N GLN A 64 -4.08 3.38 -5.80
CA GLN A 64 -2.84 4.10 -5.47
C GLN A 64 -2.25 4.95 -6.60
N ILE A 65 -1.55 6.01 -6.23
CA ILE A 65 -0.62 6.75 -7.07
C ILE A 65 0.81 6.46 -6.59
N PHE A 66 1.52 5.62 -7.32
CA PHE A 66 2.89 5.20 -6.99
C PHE A 66 3.91 6.13 -7.67
N MET A 67 4.18 7.30 -7.07
CA MET A 67 4.96 8.37 -7.71
C MET A 67 6.37 7.94 -8.19
N PRO A 68 7.17 7.17 -7.42
CA PRO A 68 8.48 6.66 -7.91
C PRO A 68 8.39 5.88 -9.22
N ALA A 69 7.36 5.06 -9.44
CA ALA A 69 7.22 4.27 -10.66
C ALA A 69 6.94 5.11 -11.91
N LEU A 70 6.29 6.27 -11.77
CA LEU A 70 6.11 7.24 -12.86
C LEU A 70 7.45 7.82 -13.34
N CYS A 71 8.48 7.78 -12.49
CA CYS A 71 9.85 8.18 -12.78
C CYS A 71 10.80 6.98 -13.02
N GLY A 72 10.26 5.77 -13.27
CA GLY A 72 11.05 4.56 -13.55
C GLY A 72 11.51 3.75 -12.33
N PHE A 73 11.22 4.17 -11.09
CA PHE A 73 11.59 3.42 -9.88
C PHE A 73 10.47 2.46 -9.45
N SER A 74 10.53 1.21 -9.94
CA SER A 74 9.55 0.17 -9.66
C SER A 74 10.22 -1.20 -9.42
N PRO A 75 9.68 -2.08 -8.54
CA PRO A 75 10.25 -3.41 -8.28
C PRO A 75 10.18 -4.37 -9.48
N MET A 76 9.52 -3.98 -10.58
CA MET A 76 9.44 -4.71 -11.84
C MET A 76 10.50 -4.27 -12.87
N VAL A 77 11.29 -3.24 -12.58
CA VAL A 77 12.33 -2.70 -13.48
C VAL A 77 13.61 -3.53 -13.34
N ALA A 78 13.57 -4.71 -13.98
CA ALA A 78 14.67 -5.66 -14.13
C ALA A 78 14.42 -6.53 -15.37
N LEU A 79 15.18 -7.63 -15.53
CA LEU A 79 14.75 -8.78 -16.33
C LEU A 79 13.47 -9.40 -15.72
N ASN A 80 12.60 -9.97 -16.56
CA ASN A 80 11.40 -10.65 -16.07
C ASN A 80 11.66 -12.14 -15.88
N ASP A 81 11.30 -12.66 -14.72
CA ASP A 81 11.27 -14.10 -14.45
C ASP A 81 9.81 -14.58 -14.57
N PRO A 82 9.47 -15.41 -15.57
CA PRO A 82 8.09 -15.82 -15.82
C PRO A 82 7.48 -16.65 -14.66
N ARG A 83 8.31 -17.19 -13.76
CA ARG A 83 7.86 -17.88 -12.54
C ARG A 83 7.14 -16.97 -11.54
N PHE A 84 7.26 -15.65 -11.70
CA PHE A 84 6.56 -14.64 -10.91
C PHE A 84 5.52 -13.85 -11.73
N GLY A 85 5.18 -14.31 -12.95
CA GLY A 85 4.12 -13.75 -13.78
C GLY A 85 4.57 -12.96 -15.01
N ALA A 86 3.62 -12.22 -15.59
CA ALA A 86 3.76 -11.53 -16.86
C ALA A 86 4.69 -10.29 -16.79
N ARG A 87 5.32 -9.95 -17.92
CA ARG A 87 6.19 -8.76 -18.05
C ARG A 87 5.47 -7.45 -17.72
N PHE A 88 4.20 -7.37 -18.08
CA PHE A 88 3.33 -6.22 -17.84
C PHE A 88 2.15 -6.70 -17.00
N VAL A 89 2.02 -6.18 -15.79
CA VAL A 89 0.98 -6.54 -14.82
C VAL A 89 -0.03 -5.40 -14.73
N SER A 90 -1.32 -5.72 -14.84
CA SER A 90 -2.38 -4.73 -14.63
C SER A 90 -2.57 -4.45 -13.14
N MET A 91 -2.72 -3.16 -12.79
CA MET A 91 -2.98 -2.72 -11.41
C MET A 91 -4.47 -2.38 -11.17
N HIS A 92 -5.33 -2.51 -12.19
CA HIS A 92 -6.73 -2.05 -12.16
C HIS A 92 -7.55 -2.61 -10.98
N ASP A 93 -7.33 -3.88 -10.62
CA ASP A 93 -8.02 -4.58 -9.54
C ASP A 93 -7.05 -5.02 -8.43
N ALA A 94 -5.91 -4.34 -8.27
CA ALA A 94 -4.89 -4.68 -7.26
C ALA A 94 -5.42 -4.60 -5.81
N TYR A 95 -6.48 -3.83 -5.57
CA TYR A 95 -7.13 -3.71 -4.26
C TYR A 95 -8.44 -4.47 -4.28
N ASP A 96 -8.40 -5.73 -3.85
CA ASP A 96 -9.54 -6.64 -3.99
C ASP A 96 -10.85 -6.06 -3.40
N LYS A 97 -11.95 -6.29 -4.11
CA LYS A 97 -13.27 -5.73 -3.83
C LYS A 97 -13.94 -6.42 -2.66
N ASP A 98 -13.80 -7.74 -2.54
CA ASP A 98 -14.51 -8.53 -1.53
C ASP A 98 -13.80 -8.51 -0.18
N LEU A 99 -12.47 -8.48 -0.16
CA LEU A 99 -11.66 -8.28 1.04
C LEU A 99 -11.82 -6.85 1.59
N ARG A 100 -11.96 -5.83 0.73
CA ARG A 100 -12.36 -4.47 1.17
C ARG A 100 -13.80 -4.40 1.63
N LYS A 101 -14.73 -5.13 0.99
CA LYS A 101 -16.12 -5.23 1.47
C LYS A 101 -16.16 -5.88 2.86
N LEU A 102 -15.48 -7.00 3.05
CA LEU A 102 -15.36 -7.71 4.32
C LEU A 102 -14.79 -6.80 5.42
N ALA A 103 -13.74 -6.03 5.12
CA ALA A 103 -13.18 -5.07 6.09
C ALA A 103 -14.17 -3.96 6.48
N LYS A 104 -14.99 -3.46 5.55
CA LYS A 104 -16.08 -2.51 5.84
C LYS A 104 -17.21 -3.16 6.66
N ASP A 105 -17.64 -4.37 6.29
CA ASP A 105 -18.65 -5.13 7.03
C ASP A 105 -18.21 -5.42 8.48
N VAL A 106 -16.91 -5.71 8.71
CA VAL A 106 -16.31 -5.90 10.04
C VAL A 106 -16.25 -4.59 10.81
N ALA A 107 -15.80 -3.49 10.20
CA ALA A 107 -15.74 -2.20 10.88
C ALA A 107 -17.14 -1.72 11.31
N THR A 108 -18.17 -1.89 10.47
CA THR A 108 -19.57 -1.62 10.85
C THR A 108 -20.01 -2.45 12.04
N LYS A 109 -19.72 -3.76 12.07
CA LYS A 109 -20.04 -4.65 13.20
C LYS A 109 -19.33 -4.28 14.49
N MET A 110 -18.13 -3.69 14.40
CA MET A 110 -17.33 -3.22 15.54
C MET A 110 -17.62 -1.76 15.93
N ASN A 111 -18.57 -1.09 15.26
CA ASN A 111 -18.82 0.36 15.36
C ASN A 111 -17.55 1.22 15.18
N MET A 112 -16.62 0.75 14.34
CA MET A 112 -15.36 1.42 14.06
C MET A 112 -15.47 2.36 12.86
N ARG A 113 -14.94 3.59 13.03
CA ARG A 113 -14.81 4.56 11.95
C ARG A 113 -13.73 4.11 10.97
N LEU A 114 -14.14 3.78 9.75
CA LEU A 114 -13.26 3.33 8.67
C LEU A 114 -13.55 4.11 7.40
N PHE A 115 -12.49 4.65 6.78
CA PHE A 115 -12.55 5.34 5.51
C PHE A 115 -12.12 4.45 4.34
N GLU A 116 -12.41 4.87 3.11
CA GLU A 116 -11.91 4.26 1.88
C GLU A 116 -11.43 5.37 0.92
N GLY A 117 -10.25 5.19 0.33
CA GLY A 117 -9.62 6.25 -0.46
C GLY A 117 -8.42 5.82 -1.28
N VAL A 118 -7.91 6.79 -2.06
CA VAL A 118 -6.72 6.64 -2.89
C VAL A 118 -5.49 7.03 -2.07
N TYR A 119 -4.47 6.19 -2.16
CA TYR A 119 -3.19 6.30 -1.47
C TYR A 119 -2.11 6.92 -2.38
N VAL A 120 -1.17 7.71 -1.85
CA VAL A 120 -0.04 8.26 -2.64
C VAL A 120 1.28 7.94 -1.95
N MET A 121 2.09 7.11 -2.61
CA MET A 121 3.46 6.80 -2.18
C MET A 121 4.45 7.79 -2.78
N ASN A 122 5.32 8.34 -1.93
CA ASN A 122 6.42 9.22 -2.33
C ASN A 122 7.78 8.57 -2.06
N GLY A 123 8.86 9.16 -2.59
CA GLY A 123 10.23 8.69 -2.33
C GLY A 123 10.68 8.91 -0.89
N GLY A 124 10.43 10.10 -0.33
CA GLY A 124 11.04 10.53 0.93
C GLY A 124 12.55 10.80 0.79
N PRO A 125 13.29 11.01 1.89
CA PRO A 125 12.85 11.08 3.28
C PRO A 125 12.39 12.49 3.72
N LEU A 126 12.22 13.43 2.78
CA LEU A 126 11.64 14.75 3.03
C LEU A 126 10.10 14.69 3.00
N TYR A 127 9.44 15.42 3.91
CA TYR A 127 7.99 15.65 3.88
C TYR A 127 7.58 16.59 2.73
N GLU A 128 6.33 16.50 2.30
CA GLU A 128 5.79 17.35 1.24
C GLU A 128 5.82 18.85 1.53
N SER A 129 6.16 19.63 0.50
CA SER A 129 5.84 21.05 0.46
C SER A 129 4.32 21.31 0.34
N PRO A 130 3.82 22.49 0.76
CA PRO A 130 2.40 22.85 0.59
C PRO A 130 1.90 22.79 -0.86
N ALA A 131 2.79 23.02 -1.83
CA ALA A 131 2.47 22.92 -3.26
C ALA A 131 2.18 21.47 -3.69
N GLU A 132 3.00 20.51 -3.24
CA GLU A 132 2.80 19.08 -3.51
C GLU A 132 1.54 18.55 -2.83
N LEU A 133 1.28 18.94 -1.57
CA LEU A 133 0.03 18.62 -0.87
C LEU A 133 -1.18 19.09 -1.68
N SER A 134 -1.18 20.37 -2.09
CA SER A 134 -2.26 20.98 -2.89
C SER A 134 -2.45 20.29 -4.24
N GLN A 135 -1.36 19.98 -4.96
CA GLN A 135 -1.40 19.28 -6.24
C GLN A 135 -2.01 17.88 -6.10
N LYS A 136 -1.56 17.11 -5.09
CA LYS A 136 -2.03 15.74 -4.88
C LYS A 136 -3.48 15.69 -4.40
N CYS A 137 -3.95 16.67 -3.61
CA CYS A 137 -5.36 16.77 -3.19
C CYS A 137 -6.29 16.99 -4.39
N LYS A 138 -5.90 17.85 -5.34
CA LYS A 138 -6.66 18.09 -6.59
C LYS A 138 -6.81 16.84 -7.47
N LYS A 139 -5.94 15.83 -7.31
CA LYS A 139 -6.01 14.54 -8.01
C LYS A 139 -6.99 13.52 -7.37
N GLY A 140 -7.83 13.94 -6.41
CA GLY A 140 -8.82 13.06 -5.76
C GLY A 140 -8.26 12.12 -4.69
N SER A 141 -6.96 12.22 -4.41
CA SER A 141 -6.26 11.53 -3.34
C SER A 141 -6.86 11.83 -1.96
N ARG A 142 -6.79 10.88 -1.02
CA ARG A 142 -7.32 11.08 0.35
C ARG A 142 -6.28 10.95 1.46
N VAL A 143 -5.23 10.15 1.27
CA VAL A 143 -4.07 9.99 2.17
C VAL A 143 -2.77 10.22 1.39
N PHE A 144 -1.76 10.81 2.04
CA PHE A 144 -0.37 10.84 1.55
C PHE A 144 0.58 10.12 2.49
N GLU A 145 1.71 9.67 1.95
CA GLU A 145 2.78 9.03 2.71
C GLU A 145 4.17 9.63 2.44
N MET A 146 4.77 10.13 3.51
CA MET A 146 6.01 9.51 3.96
C MET A 146 5.68 8.21 4.71
N ASN A 147 6.27 7.09 4.26
CA ASN A 147 5.72 5.71 4.31
C ASN A 147 5.17 5.16 5.67
N LYS A 148 4.03 5.70 6.13
CA LYS A 148 3.08 5.26 7.18
C LYS A 148 1.63 5.79 6.75
N CYS A 149 0.34 5.29 6.63
CA CYS A 149 -0.64 4.12 6.71
C CYS A 149 -1.61 4.00 5.51
N ALA A 150 -2.03 2.75 5.22
CA ALA A 150 -3.44 2.33 5.31
C ALA A 150 -3.55 0.78 5.47
N ILE A 151 -4.62 0.27 6.11
CA ILE A 151 -4.83 -1.19 6.16
C ILE A 151 -5.28 -1.65 4.77
N THR A 152 -4.53 -2.61 4.22
CA THR A 152 -4.69 -3.06 2.85
C THR A 152 -4.72 -4.57 2.82
N ILE A 153 -5.52 -5.16 1.93
CA ILE A 153 -5.54 -6.60 1.70
C ILE A 153 -5.46 -6.83 0.19
N TYR A 154 -4.45 -7.57 -0.25
CA TYR A 154 -4.24 -8.05 -1.62
C TYR A 154 -4.48 -9.57 -1.69
N GLU A 155 -4.87 -10.09 -2.86
CA GLU A 155 -4.69 -11.50 -3.22
C GLU A 155 -3.43 -11.66 -4.11
N VAL A 156 -2.81 -12.87 -4.14
CA VAL A 156 -1.44 -13.10 -4.68
C VAL A 156 -1.30 -14.38 -5.53
#